data_AF-A0ABD2PE48-F1
#
_entry.id   AF-A0ABD2PE48-F1
#
_cell.length_a   1.000
_cell.length_b   1.000
_cell.length_c   1.000
_cell.angle_alpha   90.00
_cell.angle_beta   90.00
_cell.angle_gamma   90.00
#
_symmetry.space_group_name_H-M   'P 1'
#
loop_
_entity.id
_entity.type
_entity.pdbx_description
1 polymer ?
#
loop_
_entity_poly.entity_id
_entity_poly.type
_entity_poly.pdbx_seq_one_letter_code
_entity_poly.pdbx_strand_id
1 'polypeptide(L)'
;MTQFVNPSLISTPELAKRNMRALLFQIELAYWNYLDHHVAKSPSLPSCRMEEFAKTMFMAIPSVCEELGNLPAFLREWRKYKLTIPTYDAIFISQDNYHVLMVQGYSNRI
;
A
#
# COMPACT_ATOMS: atom_id res chain seq x y z
N MET A 1 -2.12 -3.40 -16.42
CA MET A 1 -2.45 -3.45 -14.97
C MET A 1 -1.73 -4.59 -14.25
N THR A 2 -1.31 -5.66 -14.95
CA THR A 2 -0.56 -6.81 -14.41
C THR A 2 0.95 -6.59 -14.22
N GLN A 3 1.50 -5.44 -14.65
CA GLN A 3 2.94 -5.13 -14.54
C GLN A 3 3.38 -4.60 -13.16
N PHE A 4 2.45 -4.39 -12.23
CA PHE A 4 2.72 -3.64 -10.98
C PHE A 4 2.80 -4.51 -9.73
N VAL A 5 2.53 -5.80 -9.84
CA VAL A 5 2.53 -6.73 -8.72
C VAL A 5 3.54 -7.81 -9.03
N ASN A 6 4.35 -8.17 -8.04
CA ASN A 6 5.38 -9.19 -8.17
C ASN A 6 4.77 -10.46 -8.84
N PRO A 7 5.29 -10.88 -10.02
CA PRO A 7 4.74 -12.02 -10.75
C PRO A 7 4.62 -13.26 -9.89
N SER A 8 5.55 -13.44 -8.92
CA SER A 8 5.63 -14.59 -8.03
C SER A 8 4.48 -14.73 -7.03
N LEU A 9 3.77 -13.64 -6.72
CA LEU A 9 2.61 -13.66 -5.82
C LEU A 9 1.28 -13.74 -6.59
N ILE A 10 1.24 -13.28 -7.84
CA ILE A 10 0.11 -13.50 -8.76
C ILE A 10 0.15 -14.92 -9.36
N SER A 11 1.35 -15.45 -9.63
CA SER A 11 1.55 -16.76 -10.26
C SER A 11 1.04 -17.93 -9.41
N THR A 12 0.76 -17.69 -8.13
CA THR A 12 0.21 -18.70 -7.22
C THR A 12 -1.08 -18.18 -6.56
N PRO A 13 -2.22 -18.26 -7.26
CA PRO A 13 -3.54 -17.79 -6.80
C PRO A 13 -3.93 -18.32 -5.41
N GLU A 14 -3.56 -19.57 -5.10
CA GLU A 14 -3.77 -20.24 -3.81
C GLU A 14 -3.00 -19.56 -2.66
N LEU A 15 -1.80 -19.06 -2.93
CA LEU A 15 -0.95 -18.40 -1.94
C LEU A 15 -1.49 -17.01 -1.60
N ALA A 16 -2.06 -16.31 -2.59
CA ALA A 16 -2.71 -15.02 -2.41
C ALA A 16 -3.98 -15.13 -1.55
N LYS A 17 -4.82 -16.15 -1.78
CA LYS A 17 -6.02 -16.43 -0.97
C LYS A 17 -5.65 -16.86 0.45
N ARG A 18 -4.60 -17.69 0.59
CA ARG A 18 -4.08 -18.15 1.89
C ARG A 18 -3.47 -17.02 2.74
N ASN A 19 -2.97 -15.95 2.12
CA ASN A 19 -2.30 -14.83 2.79
C ASN A 19 -2.81 -13.46 2.30
N MET A 20 -4.08 -13.16 2.57
CA MET A 20 -4.72 -11.88 2.24
C MET A 20 -3.90 -10.65 2.70
N ARG A 21 -3.29 -10.71 3.89
CA ARG A 21 -2.43 -9.63 4.39
C ARG A 21 -1.21 -9.39 3.50
N ALA A 22 -0.55 -10.44 3.02
CA ALA A 22 0.61 -10.33 2.14
C ALA A 22 0.21 -9.74 0.78
N LEU A 23 -0.95 -10.15 0.25
CA LEU A 23 -1.50 -9.57 -0.98
C LEU A 23 -1.76 -8.07 -0.82
N LEU A 24 -2.38 -7.64 0.30
CA LEU A 24 -2.67 -6.22 0.53
C LEU A 24 -1.39 -5.36 0.62
N PHE A 25 -0.28 -5.87 1.15
CA PHE A 25 1.01 -5.18 1.08
C PHE A 25 1.53 -5.01 -0.35
N GLN A 26 1.35 -6.02 -1.21
CA GLN A 26 1.73 -5.89 -2.62
C GLN A 26 0.85 -4.91 -3.37
N ILE A 27 -0.45 -4.91 -3.09
CA ILE A 27 -1.39 -3.93 -3.67
C ILE A 27 -1.02 -2.52 -3.20
N GLU A 28 -0.61 -2.34 -1.94
CA GLU A 28 -0.13 -1.05 -1.43
C GLU A 28 1.13 -0.58 -2.17
N LEU A 29 2.10 -1.47 -2.37
CA LEU A 29 3.31 -1.14 -3.12
C LEU A 29 2.98 -0.77 -4.58
N ALA A 30 2.09 -1.52 -5.23
CA ALA A 30 1.62 -1.24 -6.58
C ALA A 30 0.88 0.11 -6.67
N TYR A 31 0.09 0.46 -5.65
CA TYR A 31 -0.61 1.73 -5.55
C TYR A 31 0.35 2.92 -5.47
N TRP A 32 1.35 2.87 -4.58
CA TRP A 32 2.37 3.93 -4.50
C TRP A 32 3.15 4.06 -5.80
N ASN A 33 3.54 2.93 -6.39
CA ASN A 33 4.22 2.93 -7.69
C ASN A 33 3.36 3.56 -8.81
N TYR A 34 2.04 3.29 -8.82
CA TYR A 34 1.10 3.89 -9.77
C TYR A 34 1.03 5.42 -9.61
N LEU A 35 0.92 5.92 -8.39
CA LEU A 35 0.89 7.35 -8.13
C LEU A 35 2.19 8.04 -8.55
N ASP A 36 3.33 7.49 -8.12
CA ASP A 36 4.65 8.13 -8.27
C ASP A 36 5.15 8.07 -9.72
N HIS A 37 4.88 6.99 -10.45
CA HIS A 37 5.47 6.78 -11.78
C HIS A 37 4.49 6.97 -12.93
N HIS A 38 3.18 6.84 -12.72
CA HIS A 38 2.19 6.94 -13.79
C HIS A 38 1.35 8.21 -13.68
N VAL A 39 0.68 8.44 -12.54
CA VAL A 39 -0.15 9.64 -12.37
C VAL A 39 0.70 10.91 -12.41
N ALA A 40 1.86 10.91 -11.75
CA ALA A 40 2.78 12.05 -11.78
C ALA A 40 3.29 12.41 -13.20
N LYS A 41 3.38 11.42 -14.11
CA LYS A 41 3.88 11.61 -15.48
C LYS A 41 2.77 11.84 -16.52
N SER A 42 1.53 11.54 -16.18
CA SER A 42 0.41 11.57 -17.12
C SER A 42 -0.85 12.02 -16.40
N PRO A 43 -1.16 13.34 -16.43
CA PRO A 43 -2.34 13.92 -15.76
C PRO A 43 -3.68 13.36 -16.27
N SER A 44 -3.68 12.66 -17.40
CA SER A 44 -4.84 11.98 -17.97
C SER A 44 -5.25 10.72 -17.21
N LEU A 45 -4.37 10.18 -16.35
CA LEU A 45 -4.68 9.01 -15.52
C LEU A 45 -5.40 9.42 -14.24
N PRO A 46 -6.48 8.72 -13.85
CA PRO A 46 -7.22 9.06 -12.64
C PRO A 46 -6.35 8.80 -11.40
N SER A 47 -6.16 9.83 -10.59
CA SER A 47 -5.77 9.61 -9.19
C SER A 47 -6.97 8.96 -8.48
N CYS A 48 -6.71 7.87 -7.76
CA CYS A 48 -7.73 7.14 -7.02
C CYS A 48 -7.24 6.89 -5.60
N ARG A 49 -8.16 6.55 -4.70
CA ARG A 49 -7.80 6.15 -3.33
C ARG A 49 -7.32 4.70 -3.29
N MET A 50 -6.54 4.36 -2.27
CA MET A 50 -6.05 2.99 -2.05
C MET A 50 -7.19 1.95 -2.05
N GLU A 51 -8.37 2.28 -1.52
CA GLU A 51 -9.55 1.39 -1.53
C GLU A 51 -10.07 1.12 -2.95
N GLU A 52 -10.12 2.14 -3.80
CA GLU A 52 -10.59 2.04 -5.19
C GLU A 52 -9.59 1.29 -6.05
N PHE A 53 -8.30 1.55 -5.82
CA PHE A 53 -7.21 0.81 -6.43
C PHE A 53 -7.28 -0.68 -6.05
N ALA A 54 -7.44 -0.98 -4.75
CA ALA A 54 -7.55 -2.37 -4.28
C ALA A 54 -8.77 -3.10 -4.86
N LYS A 55 -9.93 -2.44 -4.97
CA LYS A 55 -11.12 -3.01 -5.64
C LYS A 55 -10.82 -3.38 -7.10
N THR A 56 -10.18 -2.47 -7.83
CA THR A 56 -9.80 -2.70 -9.23
C THR A 56 -8.84 -3.88 -9.36
N MET A 57 -7.87 -3.99 -8.45
CA MET A 57 -6.93 -5.11 -8.42
C MET A 57 -7.61 -6.45 -8.07
N PHE A 58 -8.57 -6.46 -7.14
CA PHE A 58 -9.33 -7.67 -6.80
C PHE A 58 -10.17 -8.16 -7.98
N MET A 59 -10.81 -7.26 -8.73
CA MET A 59 -11.54 -7.62 -9.95
C MET A 59 -10.63 -8.20 -11.04
N ALA A 60 -9.38 -7.74 -11.11
CA ALA A 60 -8.39 -8.22 -12.07
C ALA A 60 -7.79 -9.59 -11.70
N ILE A 61 -7.96 -10.07 -10.46
CA ILE A 61 -7.40 -11.33 -9.95
C ILE A 61 -8.54 -12.31 -9.66
N PRO A 62 -8.84 -13.26 -10.57
CA PRO A 62 -10.03 -14.13 -10.46
C PRO A 62 -10.14 -14.89 -9.13
N SER A 63 -9.03 -15.37 -8.57
CA SER A 63 -9.03 -16.13 -7.30
C SER A 63 -9.39 -15.32 -6.07
N VAL A 64 -9.27 -13.99 -6.14
CA VAL A 64 -9.52 -13.06 -5.03
C VAL A 64 -10.81 -12.26 -5.26
N CYS A 65 -11.34 -12.27 -6.49
CA CYS A 65 -12.58 -11.58 -6.84
C CYS A 65 -13.78 -12.02 -5.99
N GLU A 66 -13.84 -13.30 -5.57
CA GLU A 66 -14.89 -13.82 -4.68
C GLU A 66 -14.92 -13.11 -3.31
N GLU A 67 -13.77 -12.61 -2.85
CA GLU A 67 -13.60 -11.93 -1.55
C GLU A 67 -13.86 -10.42 -1.62
N LEU A 68 -14.28 -9.89 -2.78
CA LEU A 68 -14.48 -8.46 -2.99
C LEU A 68 -15.49 -7.85 -2.01
N GLY A 69 -16.53 -8.59 -1.61
CA GLY A 69 -17.50 -8.16 -0.60
C GLY A 69 -16.88 -7.96 0.79
N ASN A 70 -15.84 -8.72 1.12
CA ASN A 70 -15.12 -8.68 2.39
C ASN A 70 -13.93 -7.69 2.38
N LEU A 71 -13.58 -7.12 1.22
CA LEU A 71 -12.44 -6.20 1.08
C LEU A 71 -12.40 -5.07 2.14
N PRO A 72 -13.51 -4.38 2.48
CA PRO A 72 -13.47 -3.34 3.52
C PRO A 72 -13.03 -3.88 4.90
N ALA A 73 -13.44 -5.10 5.24
CA ALA A 73 -13.05 -5.75 6.48
C ALA A 73 -11.56 -6.12 6.47
N PHE A 74 -11.07 -6.69 5.36
CA PHE A 74 -9.65 -7.01 5.19
C PHE A 74 -8.76 -5.77 5.24
N LEU A 75 -9.15 -4.69 4.58
CA LEU A 75 -8.41 -3.42 4.63
C LEU A 75 -8.34 -2.85 6.05
N ARG A 76 -9.44 -2.95 6.81
CA ARG A 76 -9.48 -2.51 8.21
C ARG A 76 -8.56 -3.36 9.10
N GLU A 77 -8.63 -4.69 8.99
CA GLU A 77 -7.77 -5.59 9.76
C GLU A 77 -6.29 -5.38 9.40
N TRP A 78 -5.98 -5.28 8.11
CA TRP A 78 -4.64 -5.03 7.62
C TRP A 78 -4.07 -3.70 8.12
N ARG A 79 -4.86 -2.62 8.13
CA ARG A 79 -4.44 -1.34 8.74
C ARG A 79 -4.15 -1.49 10.23
N LYS A 80 -5.01 -2.21 10.96
CA LYS A 80 -4.78 -2.47 12.39
C LYS A 80 -3.49 -3.26 12.61
N TYR A 81 -3.23 -4.26 11.77
CA TYR A 81 -1.99 -5.03 11.80
C TYR A 81 -0.76 -4.16 11.49
N LYS A 82 -0.83 -3.23 10.53
CA LYS A 82 0.29 -2.31 10.25
C LYS A 82 0.71 -1.50 11.47
N LEU A 83 -0.23 -1.13 12.33
CA LEU A 83 0.06 -0.42 13.59
C LEU A 83 0.79 -1.29 14.63
N THR A 84 0.76 -2.61 14.49
CA THR A 84 1.48 -3.52 15.41
C THR A 84 2.88 -3.87 14.93
N ILE A 85 3.28 -3.44 13.73
CA ILE A 85 4.60 -3.75 13.19
C ILE A 85 5.63 -2.92 13.95
N PRO A 86 6.65 -3.54 14.59
CA PRO A 86 7.73 -2.80 15.22
C PRO A 86 8.41 -1.88 14.21
N THR A 87 8.66 -0.64 14.59
CA THR A 87 9.37 0.34 13.76
C THR A 87 10.71 0.66 14.38
N TYR A 88 11.71 0.89 13.52
CA TYR A 88 12.99 1.42 13.93
C TYR A 88 12.97 2.93 13.75
N ASP A 89 13.53 3.65 14.72
CA ASP A 89 13.67 5.09 14.67
C ASP A 89 15.14 5.51 14.84
N ALA A 90 15.38 6.81 14.62
CA ALA A 90 16.66 7.43 14.87
C ALA A 90 16.44 8.88 15.28
N ILE A 91 17.23 9.35 16.25
CA ILE A 91 17.25 10.75 16.67
C ILE A 91 18.54 11.37 16.14
N PHE A 92 18.40 12.31 15.20
CA PHE A 92 19.52 13.08 14.70
C PHE A 92 19.66 14.35 15.52
N ILE A 93 20.81 14.53 16.14
CA ILE A 93 21.15 15.67 16.98
C ILE A 93 22.29 16.45 16.30
N SER A 94 22.25 17.78 16.35
CA SER A 94 23.35 18.62 15.88
C SER A 94 24.62 18.43 16.71
N GLN A 95 25.79 18.76 16.16
CA GLN A 95 27.09 18.59 16.84
C GLN A 95 27.20 19.36 18.16
N ASP A 96 26.48 20.49 18.28
CA ASP A 96 26.42 21.34 19.46
C ASP A 96 25.35 20.87 20.49
N ASN A 97 24.60 19.81 20.18
CA ASN A 97 23.51 19.24 20.99
C ASN A 97 22.31 20.18 21.24
N TYR A 98 22.15 21.25 20.47
CA TYR A 98 21.03 22.20 20.65
C TYR A 98 19.84 21.96 19.72
N HIS A 99 20.00 21.17 18.65
CA HIS A 99 18.97 20.97 17.63
C HIS A 99 18.72 19.49 17.37
N VAL A 100 17.46 19.16 17.04
CA VAL A 100 17.03 17.83 16.59
C VAL A 100 16.35 17.92 15.23
N LEU A 101 16.61 16.96 14.35
CA LEU A 101 15.90 16.86 13.08
C LEU A 101 14.55 16.17 13.28
N MET A 102 13.47 16.84 12.88
CA MET A 102 12.12 16.29 12.90
C MET A 102 11.53 16.29 11.49
N VAL A 103 10.63 15.36 11.21
CA VAL A 103 9.88 15.28 9.95
C VAL A 103 8.39 15.50 10.21
N GLN A 104 7.71 16.20 9.29
CA GLN A 104 6.26 16.41 9.34
C GLN A 104 5.62 15.86 8.06
N GLY A 105 4.61 15.00 8.23
CA GLY A 105 3.82 14.47 7.12
C GLY A 105 2.98 15.56 6.43
N TYR A 106 2.88 15.48 5.11
CA TYR A 106 2.15 16.46 4.29
C TYR A 106 0.66 16.59 4.66
N SER A 107 0.01 15.47 5.01
CA SER A 107 -1.40 15.43 5.40
C SER A 107 -1.74 16.18 6.69
N ASN A 108 -0.74 16.53 7.49
CA ASN A 108 -0.88 17.21 8.78
C ASN A 108 -0.31 18.64 8.74
N ARG A 109 -0.17 19.24 7.55
CA ARG A 109 0.12 20.67 7.43
C ARG A 109 -1.16 21.45 7.75
N ILE A 110 -1.09 22.26 8.81
CA ILE A 110 -2.11 23.28 9.17
C ILE A 110 -1.93 24.48 8.23
#